data_AF-A0A5A7RMU8-F1
#
_entry.id   AF-A0A5A7RMU8-F1
#
_cell.length_a   1.000
_cell.length_b   1.000
_cell.length_c   1.000
_cell.angle_alpha   90.00
_cell.angle_beta   90.00
_cell.angle_gamma   90.00
#
_symmetry.space_group_name_H-M   'P 1'
#
loop_
_entity.id
_entity.type
_entity.pdbx_description
1 polymer ?
#
loop_
_entity_poly.entity_id
_entity_poly.type
_entity_poly.pdbx_seq_one_letter_code
_entity_poly.pdbx_strand_id
1 'polypeptide(L)'
;YVMLVGGRHGGIGTEKWWCPVRYTHLDDGSHWEASYISDLYYADIYKYDNGNATFDDWDSNGNGIFAEWKMTGRDKMDFYPDVYIGRLACRNSYEAQKMVEKIITYETTTYGQDWFKKMVGIGGDTFPDQSDPYYDGELSILESKDYMEEVGIETTTLFTSDNTLTGPDDIINAVSQGCGFLNFEGHGNPMSWANHPPYDGDTWIGIDVMDFHKFSNTGMYPVCMIGGCHNSQFNVSILNLLKFGEIKDIYYKSEWSPESFGWWIVRMADKGAIASIGNTGLGYGAIGDNNDDGIPDTLQFYGGFIDGEFFRVYAEEGKDILGETYGTTLTNYIMKFPPMEDQIDAKTVEEWVLLGDPSLKIGGYPS
;
A
#
# COMPACT_ATOMS: atom_id res chain seq x y z
N TYR A 1 2.06 -2.73 -19.54
CA TYR A 1 1.15 -2.24 -18.49
C TYR A 1 -0.20 -2.94 -18.63
N VAL A 2 -0.81 -3.34 -17.51
CA VAL A 2 -2.18 -3.86 -17.42
C VAL A 2 -2.91 -3.02 -16.37
N MET A 3 -3.93 -2.27 -16.78
CA MET A 3 -4.78 -1.51 -15.85
C MET A 3 -6.10 -2.24 -15.64
N LEU A 4 -6.34 -2.72 -14.42
CA LEU A 4 -7.60 -3.32 -14.01
C LEU A 4 -8.59 -2.21 -13.64
N VAL A 5 -9.77 -2.18 -14.26
CA VAL A 5 -10.78 -1.15 -13.99
C VAL A 5 -12.06 -1.80 -13.46
N GLY A 6 -12.29 -1.66 -12.16
CA GLY A 6 -13.48 -2.15 -11.48
C GLY A 6 -13.23 -2.62 -10.05
N GLY A 7 -14.13 -2.26 -9.15
CA GLY A 7 -14.17 -2.71 -7.76
C GLY A 7 -15.44 -3.48 -7.41
N ARG A 8 -15.67 -3.66 -6.10
CA ARG A 8 -16.85 -4.35 -5.55
C ARG A 8 -18.11 -3.53 -5.81
N HIS A 9 -19.13 -4.15 -6.41
CA HIS A 9 -20.42 -3.51 -6.73
C HIS A 9 -21.62 -4.14 -6.02
N GLY A 10 -21.36 -4.75 -4.88
CA GLY A 10 -22.36 -5.31 -3.97
C GLY A 10 -22.09 -6.77 -3.63
N GLY A 11 -23.16 -7.46 -3.23
CA GLY A 11 -23.13 -8.86 -2.80
C GLY A 11 -22.89 -9.00 -1.30
N ILE A 12 -23.87 -9.53 -0.56
CA ILE A 12 -23.78 -9.75 0.89
C ILE A 12 -23.18 -11.13 1.19
N GLY A 13 -23.75 -12.19 0.61
CA GLY A 13 -23.24 -13.57 0.79
C GLY A 13 -22.07 -13.92 -0.13
N THR A 14 -22.06 -13.36 -1.34
CA THR A 14 -20.96 -13.51 -2.30
C THR A 14 -20.72 -12.17 -2.94
N GLU A 15 -19.48 -11.70 -2.90
CA GLU A 15 -19.07 -10.42 -3.46
C GLU A 15 -19.29 -10.39 -4.98
N LYS A 16 -19.67 -9.22 -5.50
CA LYS A 16 -19.84 -9.00 -6.94
C LYS A 16 -18.83 -7.96 -7.40
N TRP A 17 -18.19 -8.21 -8.53
CA TRP A 17 -17.02 -7.48 -9.00
C TRP A 17 -17.20 -7.01 -10.44
N TRP A 18 -16.86 -5.74 -10.71
CA TRP A 18 -16.84 -5.20 -12.07
C TRP A 18 -15.62 -5.71 -12.84
N CYS A 19 -14.50 -5.82 -12.14
CA CYS A 19 -13.30 -6.51 -12.56
C CYS A 19 -12.96 -7.56 -11.50
N PRO A 20 -12.85 -8.85 -11.86
CA PRO A 20 -12.54 -9.92 -10.91
C PRO A 20 -11.31 -9.63 -10.03
N VAL A 21 -11.26 -10.33 -8.89
CA VAL A 21 -10.14 -10.33 -7.95
C VAL A 21 -9.69 -11.77 -7.71
N ARG A 22 -8.44 -11.96 -7.31
CA ARG A 22 -7.94 -13.23 -6.82
C ARG A 22 -7.72 -13.12 -5.32
N TYR A 23 -8.05 -14.19 -4.61
CA TYR A 23 -7.68 -14.35 -3.22
C TYR A 23 -6.50 -15.31 -3.16
N THR A 24 -5.47 -14.93 -2.42
CA THR A 24 -4.43 -15.86 -1.95
C THR A 24 -4.93 -16.59 -0.70
N HIS A 25 -4.44 -17.81 -0.50
CA HIS A 25 -4.76 -18.67 0.63
C HIS A 25 -3.51 -19.04 1.42
N LEU A 26 -2.50 -18.16 1.41
CA LEU A 26 -1.40 -18.18 2.33
C LEU A 26 -1.91 -17.87 3.75
N ASP A 27 -1.74 -18.82 4.65
CA ASP A 27 -2.07 -18.73 6.07
C ASP A 27 -0.75 -18.73 6.86
N ASP A 28 -0.35 -17.55 7.29
CA ASP A 28 0.86 -17.27 8.07
C ASP A 28 0.72 -17.66 9.55
N GLY A 29 -0.44 -18.18 9.97
CA GLY A 29 -0.69 -18.54 11.36
C GLY A 29 -0.84 -17.34 12.29
N SER A 30 -1.05 -16.13 11.78
CA SER A 30 -1.31 -14.92 12.58
C SER A 30 -2.59 -15.01 13.43
N HIS A 31 -3.50 -15.91 13.07
CA HIS A 31 -4.88 -16.00 13.58
C HIS A 31 -5.71 -14.73 13.31
N TRP A 32 -5.20 -13.80 12.51
CA TRP A 32 -5.92 -12.61 12.10
C TRP A 32 -6.71 -12.88 10.82
N GLU A 33 -6.06 -13.45 9.81
CA GLU A 33 -6.66 -13.80 8.53
C GLU A 33 -6.02 -15.07 7.96
N ALA A 34 -6.70 -15.70 6.99
CA ALA A 34 -6.20 -16.88 6.28
C ALA A 34 -6.32 -16.73 4.75
N SER A 35 -6.71 -15.53 4.29
CA SER A 35 -6.89 -15.21 2.89
C SER A 35 -7.09 -13.70 2.71
N TYR A 36 -6.47 -13.15 1.68
CA TYR A 36 -6.50 -11.73 1.33
C TYR A 36 -6.44 -11.57 -0.19
N ILE A 37 -6.77 -10.38 -0.71
CA ILE A 37 -6.79 -10.14 -2.16
C ILE A 37 -5.37 -9.95 -2.67
N SER A 38 -5.04 -10.55 -3.81
CA SER A 38 -3.81 -10.26 -4.53
C SER A 38 -4.12 -9.92 -5.98
N ASP A 39 -3.62 -8.77 -6.43
CA ASP A 39 -3.58 -8.44 -7.86
C ASP A 39 -2.30 -8.95 -8.54
N LEU A 40 -1.31 -9.43 -7.77
CA LEU A 40 -0.09 -10.04 -8.31
C LEU A 40 -0.41 -11.25 -9.21
N TYR A 41 -1.48 -12.00 -8.92
CA TYR A 41 -2.00 -13.08 -9.79
C TYR A 41 -2.19 -12.66 -11.26
N TYR A 42 -2.52 -11.40 -11.52
CA TYR A 42 -2.74 -10.89 -12.88
C TYR A 42 -1.45 -10.37 -13.53
N ALA A 43 -0.35 -10.33 -12.79
CA ALA A 43 0.96 -9.85 -13.23
C ALA A 43 2.01 -10.97 -13.31
N ASP A 44 2.03 -11.89 -12.35
CA ASP A 44 2.81 -13.13 -12.36
C ASP A 44 2.09 -14.17 -13.22
N ILE A 45 2.42 -14.18 -14.51
CA ILE A 45 1.75 -14.97 -15.55
C ILE A 45 2.58 -16.20 -15.91
N TYR A 46 3.90 -16.14 -15.74
CA TYR A 46 4.83 -17.20 -16.06
C TYR A 46 5.69 -17.56 -14.86
N LYS A 47 5.82 -18.87 -14.61
CA LYS A 47 6.90 -19.40 -13.79
C LYS A 47 8.08 -19.87 -14.62
N TYR A 48 9.28 -19.67 -14.11
CA TYR A 48 10.53 -20.07 -14.76
C TYR A 48 11.18 -21.28 -14.05
N ASP A 49 11.25 -22.42 -14.74
CA ASP A 49 11.99 -23.60 -14.29
C ASP A 49 13.15 -23.90 -15.26
N ASN A 50 14.38 -23.82 -14.75
CA ASN A 50 15.61 -24.03 -15.52
C ASN A 50 15.67 -23.21 -16.84
N GLY A 51 15.16 -21.98 -16.80
CA GLY A 51 15.13 -21.06 -17.94
C GLY A 51 13.99 -21.33 -18.95
N ASN A 52 13.09 -22.27 -18.68
CA ASN A 52 11.88 -22.47 -19.47
C ASN A 52 10.69 -21.77 -18.80
N ALA A 53 10.05 -20.87 -19.53
CA ALA A 53 8.82 -20.22 -19.09
C ALA A 53 7.61 -21.11 -19.34
N THR A 54 6.77 -21.29 -18.33
CA THR A 54 5.44 -21.92 -18.44
C THR A 54 4.42 -21.04 -17.75
N PHE A 55 3.17 -21.02 -18.26
CA PHE A 55 2.11 -20.28 -17.58
C PHE A 55 1.95 -20.76 -16.15
N ASP A 56 1.91 -19.82 -15.21
CA ASP A 56 1.54 -20.12 -13.83
C ASP A 56 0.02 -20.03 -13.67
N ASP A 57 -0.54 -20.98 -12.93
CA ASP A 57 -1.96 -21.03 -12.58
C ASP A 57 -2.20 -20.71 -11.11
N TRP A 58 -1.12 -20.54 -10.33
CA TRP A 58 -1.13 -20.33 -8.88
C TRP A 58 -1.85 -21.45 -8.12
N ASP A 59 -2.00 -22.64 -8.72
CA ASP A 59 -2.63 -23.84 -8.13
C ASP A 59 -1.81 -25.06 -8.57
N SER A 60 -0.53 -25.05 -8.21
CA SER A 60 0.48 -26.01 -8.64
C SER A 60 0.18 -27.46 -8.22
N ASN A 61 -0.71 -27.65 -7.24
CA ASN A 61 -1.16 -28.96 -6.79
C ASN A 61 -2.57 -29.35 -7.30
N GLY A 62 -3.26 -28.44 -7.99
CA GLY A 62 -4.51 -28.67 -8.71
C GLY A 62 -5.73 -28.92 -7.82
N ASN A 63 -5.74 -28.36 -6.61
CA ASN A 63 -6.84 -28.56 -5.64
C ASN A 63 -7.88 -27.43 -5.67
N GLY A 64 -7.66 -26.38 -6.48
CA GLY A 64 -8.56 -25.24 -6.63
C GLY A 64 -8.43 -24.18 -5.53
N ILE A 65 -7.39 -24.26 -4.69
CA ILE A 65 -7.06 -23.28 -3.65
C ILE A 65 -5.81 -22.54 -4.13
N PHE A 66 -5.99 -21.30 -4.60
CA PHE A 66 -4.93 -20.54 -5.24
C PHE A 66 -3.97 -19.91 -4.24
N ALA A 67 -2.67 -19.93 -4.56
CA ALA A 67 -1.58 -19.41 -3.74
C ALA A 67 -1.67 -19.91 -2.30
N GLU A 68 -1.98 -21.20 -2.11
CA GLU A 68 -2.06 -21.73 -0.76
C GLU A 68 -0.66 -21.90 -0.17
N TRP A 69 -0.49 -21.52 1.08
CA TRP A 69 0.65 -21.95 1.87
C TRP A 69 0.22 -22.06 3.32
N LYS A 70 0.06 -23.32 3.74
CA LYS A 70 -0.30 -23.73 5.09
C LYS A 70 0.40 -25.05 5.41
N MET A 71 0.25 -25.54 6.63
CA MET A 71 0.90 -26.78 7.09
C MET A 71 0.63 -28.01 6.17
N THR A 72 -0.53 -28.07 5.50
CA THR A 72 -0.99 -29.23 4.74
C THR A 72 -0.96 -29.07 3.21
N GLY A 73 -0.63 -27.89 2.71
CA GLY A 73 -0.68 -27.57 1.28
C GLY A 73 0.16 -26.34 0.97
N ARG A 74 0.86 -26.37 -0.17
CA ARG A 74 1.73 -25.29 -0.59
C ARG A 74 1.81 -25.22 -2.11
N ASP A 75 1.55 -24.05 -2.66
CA ASP A 75 1.75 -23.75 -4.07
C ASP A 75 3.15 -23.26 -4.39
N LYS A 76 3.58 -23.54 -5.62
CA LYS A 76 4.88 -23.12 -6.16
C LYS A 76 4.67 -22.06 -7.22
N MET A 77 5.08 -20.84 -6.88
CA MET A 77 5.05 -19.64 -7.70
C MET A 77 6.45 -19.01 -7.65
N ASP A 78 6.81 -18.19 -8.63
CA ASP A 78 8.06 -17.40 -8.57
C ASP A 78 7.84 -15.94 -8.18
N PHE A 79 6.58 -15.47 -8.14
CA PHE A 79 6.14 -14.18 -7.63
C PHE A 79 6.57 -12.98 -8.49
N TYR A 80 7.32 -13.19 -9.57
CA TYR A 80 7.84 -12.08 -10.36
C TYR A 80 6.74 -11.55 -11.30
N PRO A 81 6.38 -10.25 -11.22
CA PRO A 81 5.43 -9.68 -12.15
C PRO A 81 6.04 -9.60 -13.58
N ASP A 82 5.44 -10.29 -14.55
CA ASP A 82 5.80 -10.21 -15.97
C ASP A 82 5.29 -8.93 -16.65
N VAL A 83 4.28 -8.29 -16.05
CA VAL A 83 3.70 -7.04 -16.53
C VAL A 83 3.47 -6.06 -15.39
N TYR A 84 3.72 -4.78 -15.64
CA TYR A 84 3.37 -3.72 -14.69
C TYR A 84 1.86 -3.59 -14.55
N ILE A 85 1.35 -3.77 -13.33
CA ILE A 85 -0.08 -3.81 -13.04
C ILE A 85 -0.50 -2.70 -12.08
N GLY A 86 -1.72 -2.21 -12.23
CA GLY A 86 -2.38 -1.34 -11.26
C GLY A 86 -3.90 -1.44 -11.40
N ARG A 87 -4.62 -1.08 -10.34
CA ARG A 87 -6.08 -1.16 -10.28
C ARG A 87 -6.73 0.20 -10.01
N LEU A 88 -7.70 0.56 -10.84
CA LEU A 88 -8.72 1.53 -10.51
C LEU A 88 -9.94 0.79 -9.94
N ALA A 89 -10.08 0.72 -8.61
CA ALA A 89 -11.11 -0.06 -7.93
C ALA A 89 -12.53 0.61 -7.97
N CYS A 90 -12.86 1.27 -9.09
CA CYS A 90 -14.09 2.02 -9.27
C CYS A 90 -15.33 1.14 -9.13
N ARG A 91 -16.29 1.56 -8.31
CA ARG A 91 -17.54 0.85 -8.04
C ARG A 91 -18.68 1.28 -8.95
N ASN A 92 -18.50 2.36 -9.70
CA ASN A 92 -19.50 2.94 -10.60
C ASN A 92 -18.83 3.78 -11.70
N SER A 93 -19.62 4.15 -12.71
CA SER A 93 -19.13 4.93 -13.85
C SER A 93 -18.71 6.36 -13.49
N TYR A 94 -19.26 6.94 -12.42
CA TYR A 94 -18.87 8.27 -11.97
C TYR A 94 -17.43 8.27 -11.44
N GLU A 95 -17.05 7.30 -10.60
CA GLU A 95 -15.67 7.13 -10.15
C GLU A 95 -14.72 6.89 -11.32
N ALA A 96 -15.07 6.01 -12.26
CA ALA A 96 -14.24 5.75 -13.43
C ALA A 96 -14.01 7.02 -14.26
N GLN A 97 -15.07 7.80 -14.51
CA GLN A 97 -14.95 9.08 -15.19
C GLN A 97 -14.04 10.06 -14.43
N LYS A 98 -14.21 10.17 -13.11
CA LYS A 98 -13.39 11.08 -12.28
C LYS A 98 -11.94 10.67 -12.20
N MET A 99 -11.64 9.38 -12.15
CA MET A 99 -10.25 8.90 -12.21
C MET A 99 -9.60 9.23 -13.55
N VAL A 100 -10.28 9.01 -14.67
CA VAL A 100 -9.75 9.37 -16.00
C VAL A 100 -9.50 10.87 -16.11
N GLU A 101 -10.44 11.71 -15.68
CA GLU A 101 -10.28 13.17 -15.65
C GLU A 101 -9.08 13.60 -14.78
N LYS A 102 -8.92 12.96 -13.61
CA LYS A 102 -7.83 13.22 -12.68
C LYS A 102 -6.46 12.82 -13.25
N ILE A 103 -6.35 11.63 -13.85
CA ILE A 103 -5.13 11.13 -14.50
C ILE A 103 -4.69 12.04 -15.63
N ILE A 104 -5.60 12.38 -16.54
CA ILE A 104 -5.30 13.31 -17.65
C ILE A 104 -4.83 14.66 -17.11
N THR A 105 -5.51 15.19 -16.09
CA THR A 105 -5.12 16.48 -15.48
C THR A 105 -3.72 16.40 -14.88
N TYR A 106 -3.44 15.38 -14.09
CA TYR A 106 -2.12 15.18 -13.48
C TYR A 106 -1.03 15.09 -14.55
N GLU A 107 -1.17 14.20 -15.52
CA GLU A 107 -0.14 13.97 -16.53
C GLU A 107 0.12 15.17 -17.44
N THR A 108 -0.88 16.03 -17.64
CA THR A 108 -0.76 17.19 -18.55
C THR A 108 -0.40 18.50 -17.83
N THR A 109 -0.48 18.55 -16.50
CA THR A 109 -0.32 19.82 -15.75
C THR A 109 0.70 19.77 -14.61
N THR A 110 1.10 18.59 -14.13
CA THR A 110 2.02 18.45 -12.98
C THR A 110 3.47 18.79 -13.30
N TYR A 111 3.91 18.64 -14.55
CA TYR A 111 5.33 18.80 -14.89
C TYR A 111 5.86 20.18 -14.51
N GLY A 112 6.93 20.18 -13.70
CA GLY A 112 7.61 21.38 -13.23
C GLY A 112 6.88 22.17 -12.14
N GLN A 113 5.75 21.68 -11.61
CA GLN A 113 5.02 22.35 -10.54
C GLN A 113 5.75 22.25 -9.20
N ASP A 114 5.75 23.33 -8.43
CA ASP A 114 6.48 23.39 -7.14
C ASP A 114 5.87 22.48 -6.08
N TRP A 115 4.55 22.24 -6.09
CA TRP A 115 3.90 21.32 -5.15
C TRP A 115 4.38 19.89 -5.32
N PHE A 116 4.82 19.51 -6.53
CA PHE A 116 5.30 18.16 -6.80
C PHE A 116 6.68 17.89 -6.17
N LYS A 117 7.50 18.93 -5.98
CA LYS A 117 8.83 18.85 -5.34
C LYS A 117 8.76 18.76 -3.81
N LYS A 118 7.63 18.27 -3.29
CA LYS A 118 7.40 18.13 -1.85
C LYS A 118 6.92 16.73 -1.52
N MET A 119 7.40 16.21 -0.41
CA MET A 119 6.92 15.00 0.23
C MET A 119 6.33 15.36 1.59
N VAL A 120 5.22 14.71 1.96
CA VAL A 120 4.74 14.71 3.35
C VAL A 120 4.96 13.31 3.89
N GLY A 121 5.79 13.18 4.93
CA GLY A 121 6.08 11.92 5.60
C GLY A 121 5.47 11.89 7.00
N ILE A 122 4.76 10.83 7.33
CA ILE A 122 3.92 10.74 8.53
C ILE A 122 4.28 9.44 9.27
N GLY A 123 4.75 9.57 10.52
CA GLY A 123 5.27 8.43 11.27
C GLY A 123 5.23 8.65 12.78
N GLY A 124 5.52 7.60 13.52
CA GLY A 124 5.58 7.59 14.98
C GLY A 124 6.28 6.33 15.48
N ASP A 125 6.06 6.01 16.75
CA ASP A 125 6.55 4.79 17.38
C ASP A 125 5.60 3.62 17.07
N THR A 126 5.72 3.04 15.87
CA THR A 126 4.76 2.04 15.39
C THR A 126 4.65 0.85 16.34
N PHE A 127 5.76 0.39 16.91
CA PHE A 127 5.77 -0.70 17.89
C PHE A 127 6.37 -0.21 19.20
N PRO A 128 5.57 0.44 20.07
CA PRO A 128 6.07 1.16 21.26
C PRO A 128 6.49 0.23 22.40
N ASP A 129 7.55 -0.53 22.16
CA ASP A 129 8.21 -1.40 23.12
C ASP A 129 9.24 -0.59 23.93
N GLN A 130 9.16 -0.69 25.26
CA GLN A 130 10.07 0.01 26.16
C GLN A 130 11.55 -0.40 26.02
N SER A 131 11.81 -1.54 25.37
CA SER A 131 13.13 -2.07 25.12
C SER A 131 13.68 -1.74 23.73
N ASP A 132 12.85 -1.24 22.81
CA ASP A 132 13.27 -0.81 21.49
C ASP A 132 13.65 0.69 21.52
N PRO A 133 14.89 1.07 21.19
CA PRO A 133 15.27 2.48 21.13
C PRO A 133 14.74 3.21 19.90
N TYR A 134 14.12 2.52 18.94
CA TYR A 134 13.74 3.05 17.64
C TYR A 134 12.27 3.48 17.58
N TYR A 135 11.97 4.55 16.84
CA TYR A 135 10.61 4.93 16.47
C TYR A 135 10.40 4.53 15.02
N ASP A 136 9.95 3.28 14.81
CA ASP A 136 10.03 2.60 13.50
C ASP A 136 9.46 3.42 12.35
N GLY A 137 8.26 3.96 12.53
CA GLY A 137 7.59 4.75 11.50
C GLY A 137 8.33 6.05 11.19
N GLU A 138 8.94 6.69 12.19
CA GLU A 138 9.75 7.90 11.97
C GLU A 138 11.04 7.56 11.22
N LEU A 139 11.67 6.42 11.52
CA LEU A 139 12.88 5.96 10.82
C LEU A 139 12.61 5.64 9.34
N SER A 140 11.55 4.91 9.02
CA SER A 140 11.17 4.61 7.63
C SER A 140 10.88 5.89 6.83
N ILE A 141 10.25 6.89 7.45
CA ILE A 141 10.07 8.21 6.83
C ILE A 141 11.40 8.93 6.61
N LEU A 142 12.33 8.86 7.57
CA LEU A 142 13.64 9.49 7.44
C LEU A 142 14.48 8.84 6.33
N GLU A 143 14.45 7.51 6.19
CA GLU A 143 15.11 6.83 5.07
C GLU A 143 14.51 7.27 3.72
N SER A 144 13.18 7.25 3.61
CA SER A 144 12.49 7.71 2.41
C SER A 144 12.83 9.17 2.09
N LYS A 145 12.91 10.03 3.11
CA LYS A 145 13.30 11.43 3.00
C LYS A 145 14.72 11.57 2.42
N ASP A 146 15.68 10.80 2.91
CA ASP A 146 17.07 10.89 2.47
C ASP A 146 17.18 10.62 0.96
N TYR A 147 16.53 9.57 0.44
CA TYR A 147 16.46 9.32 -1.02
C TYR A 147 15.81 10.47 -1.79
N MET A 148 14.71 11.02 -1.26
CA MET A 148 13.92 12.04 -1.96
C MET A 148 14.62 13.41 -1.99
N GLU A 149 15.37 13.75 -0.95
CA GLU A 149 16.17 14.99 -0.92
C GLU A 149 17.30 14.98 -1.95
N GLU A 150 17.88 13.81 -2.28
CA GLU A 150 18.91 13.68 -3.33
C GLU A 150 18.41 14.09 -4.71
N VAL A 151 17.12 13.88 -4.98
CA VAL A 151 16.45 14.29 -6.23
C VAL A 151 15.71 15.62 -6.11
N GLY A 152 15.95 16.37 -5.03
CA GLY A 152 15.45 17.73 -4.84
C GLY A 152 13.97 17.81 -4.43
N ILE A 153 13.45 16.77 -3.76
CA ILE A 153 12.11 16.77 -3.17
C ILE A 153 12.24 17.08 -1.68
N GLU A 154 11.65 18.20 -1.27
CA GLU A 154 11.68 18.66 0.14
C GLU A 154 10.64 17.90 0.97
N THR A 155 11.03 17.38 2.13
CA THR A 155 10.12 16.59 2.98
C THR A 155 9.66 17.35 4.22
N THR A 156 8.35 17.49 4.37
CA THR A 156 7.70 17.86 5.64
C THR A 156 7.41 16.59 6.43
N THR A 157 8.02 16.46 7.62
CA THR A 157 7.77 15.35 8.53
C THR A 157 6.67 15.70 9.54
N LEU A 158 5.75 14.78 9.77
CA LEU A 158 4.74 14.82 10.83
C LEU A 158 4.97 13.62 11.75
N PHE A 159 5.59 13.90 12.89
CA PHE A 159 6.08 12.93 13.85
C PHE A 159 5.38 13.07 15.20
N THR A 160 5.10 11.93 15.81
CA THR A 160 4.51 11.88 17.14
C THR A 160 5.53 12.27 18.22
N SER A 161 6.82 11.99 18.00
CA SER A 161 7.89 12.23 18.97
C SER A 161 8.16 13.73 19.22
N ASP A 162 7.96 14.57 18.20
CA ASP A 162 8.18 16.01 18.27
C ASP A 162 6.88 16.83 18.33
N ASN A 163 5.73 16.15 18.36
CA ASN A 163 4.37 16.73 18.35
C ASN A 163 4.05 17.57 17.11
N THR A 164 4.70 17.31 15.97
CA THR A 164 4.23 17.79 14.67
C THR A 164 3.05 16.97 14.15
N LEU A 165 2.85 15.76 14.67
CA LEU A 165 1.65 14.94 14.52
C LEU A 165 0.90 14.80 15.85
N THR A 166 -0.23 15.48 15.98
CA THR A 166 -1.10 15.43 17.18
C THR A 166 -2.53 14.98 16.88
N GLY A 167 -2.91 14.99 15.61
CA GLY A 167 -4.21 14.52 15.15
C GLY A 167 -4.40 14.65 13.64
N PRO A 168 -5.62 14.36 13.15
CA PRO A 168 -5.90 14.34 11.71
C PRO A 168 -5.75 15.72 11.07
N ASP A 169 -5.98 16.80 11.81
CA ASP A 169 -5.87 18.17 11.27
C ASP A 169 -4.44 18.50 10.82
N ASP A 170 -3.40 17.95 11.46
CA ASP A 170 -2.01 18.15 11.05
C ASP A 170 -1.75 17.54 9.66
N ILE A 171 -2.24 16.31 9.45
CA ILE A 171 -2.18 15.59 8.17
C ILE A 171 -3.00 16.33 7.11
N ILE A 172 -4.24 16.70 7.43
CA ILE A 172 -5.13 17.44 6.53
C ILE A 172 -4.48 18.74 6.07
N ASN A 173 -3.89 19.49 7.01
CA ASN A 173 -3.25 20.78 6.73
C ASN A 173 -2.01 20.61 5.85
N ALA A 174 -1.14 19.64 6.15
CA ALA A 174 0.07 19.39 5.37
C ALA A 174 -0.25 18.94 3.95
N VAL A 175 -1.12 17.93 3.78
CA VAL A 175 -1.52 17.44 2.45
C VAL A 175 -2.25 18.52 1.65
N SER A 176 -3.08 19.33 2.30
CA SER A 176 -3.80 20.44 1.65
C SER A 176 -2.89 21.53 1.06
N GLN A 177 -1.64 21.65 1.52
CA GLN A 177 -0.66 22.56 0.91
C GLN A 177 -0.10 22.05 -0.42
N GLY A 178 -0.36 20.78 -0.76
CA GLY A 178 0.11 20.11 -1.97
C GLY A 178 1.47 19.45 -1.79
N CYS A 179 1.54 18.17 -2.15
CA CYS A 179 2.77 17.38 -2.21
C CYS A 179 2.73 16.44 -3.42
N GLY A 180 3.91 16.11 -3.96
CA GLY A 180 4.08 15.10 -5.02
C GLY A 180 4.07 13.68 -4.46
N PHE A 181 4.51 13.52 -3.22
CA PHE A 181 4.57 12.26 -2.51
C PHE A 181 3.96 12.39 -1.12
N LEU A 182 3.28 11.34 -0.69
CA LEU A 182 2.69 11.21 0.64
C LEU A 182 3.10 9.84 1.16
N ASN A 183 3.79 9.76 2.29
CA ASN A 183 4.17 8.50 2.92
C ASN A 183 3.60 8.42 4.33
N PHE A 184 2.91 7.32 4.62
CA PHE A 184 2.41 6.95 5.93
C PHE A 184 3.14 5.69 6.39
N GLU A 185 3.74 5.69 7.58
CA GLU A 185 4.44 4.52 8.14
C GLU A 185 3.92 4.22 9.54
N GLY A 186 3.05 3.21 9.68
CA GLY A 186 2.36 2.93 10.94
C GLY A 186 1.39 1.76 10.90
N HIS A 187 0.33 1.86 11.72
CA HIS A 187 -0.73 0.86 11.78
C HIS A 187 -1.89 1.21 10.86
N GLY A 188 -2.60 0.18 10.42
CA GLY A 188 -3.69 0.31 9.48
C GLY A 188 -4.88 -0.59 9.77
N ASN A 189 -6.01 -0.16 9.26
CA ASN A 189 -7.13 -1.03 8.90
C ASN A 189 -7.82 -0.41 7.65
N PRO A 190 -8.86 -1.04 7.09
CA PRO A 190 -9.51 -0.53 5.88
C PRO A 190 -10.17 0.85 6.02
N MET A 191 -10.34 1.38 7.23
CA MET A 191 -11.01 2.65 7.53
C MET A 191 -10.05 3.75 7.98
N SER A 192 -8.87 3.40 8.53
CA SER A 192 -8.00 4.38 9.17
C SER A 192 -6.54 3.97 9.13
N TRP A 193 -5.68 4.98 9.29
CA TRP A 193 -4.27 4.82 9.60
C TRP A 193 -3.96 5.55 10.91
N ALA A 194 -3.07 5.01 11.73
CA ALA A 194 -2.65 5.65 12.97
C ALA A 194 -1.26 5.20 13.43
N ASN A 195 -0.67 5.95 14.34
CA ASN A 195 0.59 5.64 15.01
C ASN A 195 0.52 6.04 16.50
N HIS A 196 1.55 5.70 17.26
CA HIS A 196 1.66 5.95 18.69
C HIS A 196 2.74 7.00 19.00
N PRO A 197 2.55 7.81 20.06
CA PRO A 197 3.65 8.56 20.65
C PRO A 197 4.75 7.64 21.19
N PRO A 198 5.98 8.16 21.36
CA PRO A 198 7.09 7.40 21.94
C PRO A 198 6.72 6.66 23.22
N TYR A 199 6.88 5.35 23.19
CA TYR A 199 6.69 4.44 24.30
C TYR A 199 5.26 4.44 24.89
N ASP A 200 4.25 4.86 24.12
CA ASP A 200 2.83 4.92 24.51
C ASP A 200 1.92 4.17 23.54
N GLY A 201 1.83 2.85 23.72
CA GLY A 201 0.93 1.99 22.93
C GLY A 201 -0.57 2.13 23.22
N ASP A 202 -0.98 2.92 24.21
CA ASP A 202 -2.39 3.14 24.54
C ASP A 202 -2.99 4.32 23.74
N THR A 203 -2.15 5.28 23.35
CA THR A 203 -2.57 6.47 22.61
C THR A 203 -2.45 6.26 21.10
N TRP A 204 -3.53 6.51 20.36
CA TRP A 204 -3.58 6.40 18.90
C TRP A 204 -3.76 7.79 18.26
N ILE A 205 -2.85 8.17 17.37
CA ILE A 205 -2.90 9.44 16.62
C ILE A 205 -2.92 9.11 15.12
N GLY A 206 -3.91 9.61 14.39
CA GLY A 206 -4.08 9.23 13.00
C GLY A 206 -5.21 9.95 12.27
N ILE A 207 -5.66 9.33 11.18
CA ILE A 207 -6.67 9.86 10.27
C ILE A 207 -7.57 8.72 9.76
N ASP A 208 -8.85 9.01 9.52
CA ASP A 208 -9.79 8.05 8.92
C ASP A 208 -10.29 8.47 7.53
N VAL A 209 -10.97 7.55 6.83
CA VAL A 209 -11.51 7.78 5.47
C VAL A 209 -12.47 8.96 5.37
N MET A 210 -13.16 9.34 6.46
CA MET A 210 -14.08 10.46 6.46
C MET A 210 -13.35 11.80 6.50
N ASP A 211 -12.16 11.84 7.11
CA ASP A 211 -11.31 13.04 7.15
C ASP A 211 -10.79 13.45 5.77
N PHE A 212 -10.66 12.52 4.82
CA PHE A 212 -10.25 12.84 3.44
C PHE A 212 -11.20 13.84 2.74
N HIS A 213 -12.44 13.97 3.19
CA HIS A 213 -13.35 15.01 2.70
C HIS A 213 -12.86 16.44 3.00
N LYS A 214 -12.06 16.60 4.06
CA LYS A 214 -11.51 17.89 4.54
C LYS A 214 -10.26 18.31 3.77
N PHE A 215 -9.63 17.43 2.99
CA PHE A 215 -8.50 17.80 2.14
C PHE A 215 -8.89 18.90 1.14
N SER A 216 -7.95 19.77 0.79
CA SER A 216 -8.17 20.88 -0.14
C SER A 216 -7.10 21.01 -1.23
N ASN A 217 -6.38 19.92 -1.49
CA ASN A 217 -5.30 19.81 -2.49
C ASN A 217 -5.80 19.61 -3.94
N THR A 218 -6.75 20.42 -4.39
CA THR A 218 -7.29 20.30 -5.76
C THR A 218 -6.22 20.53 -6.82
N GLY A 219 -6.07 19.57 -7.73
CA GLY A 219 -5.04 19.57 -8.77
C GLY A 219 -3.63 19.20 -8.30
N MET A 220 -3.45 18.86 -7.02
CA MET A 220 -2.15 18.56 -6.40
C MET A 220 -2.19 17.16 -5.76
N TYR A 221 -2.22 16.14 -6.60
CA TYR A 221 -2.53 14.76 -6.21
C TYR A 221 -1.24 13.94 -6.02
N PRO A 222 -0.80 13.64 -4.78
CA PRO A 222 0.42 12.86 -4.55
C PRO A 222 0.30 11.40 -4.96
N VAL A 223 1.44 10.76 -5.19
CA VAL A 223 1.58 9.30 -5.08
C VAL A 223 1.67 8.95 -3.59
N CYS A 224 0.77 8.09 -3.11
CA CYS A 224 0.59 7.81 -1.69
C CYS A 224 1.12 6.41 -1.31
N MET A 225 2.22 6.33 -0.57
CA MET A 225 2.67 5.09 0.06
C MET A 225 2.00 4.93 1.42
N ILE A 226 1.55 3.72 1.75
CA ILE A 226 0.82 3.42 2.98
C ILE A 226 1.40 2.15 3.62
N GLY A 227 2.39 2.36 4.48
CA GLY A 227 2.85 1.39 5.47
C GLY A 227 1.79 1.20 6.55
N GLY A 228 1.22 0.00 6.59
CA GLY A 228 0.19 -0.41 7.53
C GLY A 228 -0.63 -1.61 7.05
N CYS A 229 -1.41 -2.18 7.97
CA CYS A 229 -2.24 -3.36 7.70
C CYS A 229 -3.54 -2.98 6.99
N HIS A 230 -3.95 -3.77 6.00
CA HIS A 230 -5.29 -3.76 5.38
C HIS A 230 -5.75 -2.41 4.80
N ASN A 231 -4.90 -1.38 4.74
CA ASN A 231 -5.29 -0.07 4.26
C ASN A 231 -5.76 -0.11 2.79
N SER A 232 -5.27 -1.07 2.01
CA SER A 232 -5.67 -1.33 0.63
C SER A 232 -6.63 -2.51 0.50
N GLN A 233 -7.27 -3.01 1.56
CA GLN A 233 -8.26 -4.10 1.53
C GLN A 233 -9.55 -3.68 0.77
N PHE A 234 -9.52 -3.66 -0.56
CA PHE A 234 -10.56 -3.05 -1.38
C PHE A 234 -11.83 -3.90 -1.58
N ASN A 235 -11.95 -5.06 -0.90
CA ASN A 235 -13.19 -5.82 -0.77
C ASN A 235 -14.12 -5.33 0.36
N VAL A 236 -13.74 -4.37 1.20
CA VAL A 236 -14.63 -3.86 2.28
C VAL A 236 -15.92 -3.20 1.78
N SER A 237 -16.96 -3.16 2.59
CA SER A 237 -18.23 -2.50 2.24
C SER A 237 -19.12 -2.29 3.46
N ILE A 238 -19.87 -1.17 3.52
CA ILE A 238 -20.96 -0.99 4.49
C ILE A 238 -21.94 -2.17 4.48
N LEU A 239 -22.16 -2.81 3.33
CA LEU A 239 -23.04 -3.97 3.21
C LEU A 239 -22.59 -5.17 4.05
N ASN A 240 -21.32 -5.23 4.45
CA ASN A 240 -20.81 -6.27 5.34
C ASN A 240 -21.51 -6.23 6.71
N LEU A 241 -22.04 -5.09 7.17
CA LEU A 241 -22.85 -5.01 8.40
C LEU A 241 -24.13 -5.85 8.35
N LEU A 242 -24.58 -6.27 7.16
CA LEU A 242 -25.74 -7.15 6.98
C LEU A 242 -25.39 -8.64 7.15
N LYS A 243 -24.11 -8.99 7.33
CA LYS A 243 -23.64 -10.34 7.67
C LYS A 243 -23.75 -10.57 9.17
N PHE A 244 -24.98 -10.70 9.69
CA PHE A 244 -25.25 -10.73 11.13
C PHE A 244 -24.50 -11.81 11.92
N GLY A 245 -24.11 -12.93 11.28
CA GLY A 245 -23.33 -14.00 11.91
C GLY A 245 -21.87 -13.65 12.21
N GLU A 246 -21.31 -12.65 11.52
CA GLU A 246 -19.89 -12.26 11.54
C GLU A 246 -19.69 -10.81 12.04
N ILE A 247 -20.77 -10.16 12.52
CA ILE A 247 -20.79 -8.71 12.75
C ILE A 247 -19.74 -8.22 13.74
N LYS A 248 -19.36 -9.05 14.73
CA LYS A 248 -18.33 -8.69 15.71
C LYS A 248 -16.96 -8.54 15.04
N ASP A 249 -16.59 -9.52 14.22
CA ASP A 249 -15.30 -9.54 13.53
C ASP A 249 -15.24 -8.45 12.47
N ILE A 250 -16.34 -8.28 11.71
CA ILE A 250 -16.48 -7.21 10.70
C ILE A 250 -16.31 -5.83 11.33
N TYR A 251 -16.91 -5.60 12.50
CA TYR A 251 -16.78 -4.33 13.20
C TYR A 251 -15.37 -4.11 13.72
N TYR A 252 -14.79 -5.14 14.36
CA TYR A 252 -13.45 -5.09 14.94
C TYR A 252 -12.35 -4.86 13.90
N LYS A 253 -12.46 -5.49 12.73
CA LYS A 253 -11.52 -5.37 11.61
C LYS A 253 -11.82 -4.21 10.67
N SER A 254 -12.84 -3.40 10.96
CA SER A 254 -13.28 -2.29 10.10
C SER A 254 -13.63 -2.71 8.66
N GLU A 255 -14.02 -3.97 8.44
CA GLU A 255 -14.43 -4.48 7.10
C GLU A 255 -15.75 -3.87 6.60
N TRP A 256 -16.43 -3.11 7.47
CA TRP A 256 -17.60 -2.32 7.13
C TRP A 256 -17.26 -0.95 6.53
N SER A 257 -15.97 -0.59 6.41
CA SER A 257 -15.54 0.63 5.74
C SER A 257 -16.21 0.76 4.37
N PRO A 258 -16.70 1.95 3.97
CA PRO A 258 -17.45 2.03 2.74
C PRO A 258 -16.58 1.70 1.52
N GLU A 259 -15.30 2.08 1.52
CA GLU A 259 -14.22 1.63 0.63
C GLU A 259 -12.90 1.64 1.43
N SER A 260 -11.84 0.98 0.95
CA SER A 260 -10.57 0.92 1.69
C SER A 260 -9.88 2.28 1.76
N PHE A 261 -9.08 2.52 2.80
CA PHE A 261 -8.29 3.74 2.99
C PHE A 261 -7.51 4.13 1.72
N GLY A 262 -6.75 3.18 1.16
CA GLY A 262 -5.97 3.39 -0.05
C GLY A 262 -6.81 3.71 -1.28
N TRP A 263 -7.97 3.06 -1.46
CA TRP A 263 -8.82 3.42 -2.59
C TRP A 263 -9.58 4.73 -2.38
N TRP A 264 -10.02 5.00 -1.15
CA TRP A 264 -10.80 6.20 -0.81
C TRP A 264 -10.01 7.46 -1.10
N ILE A 265 -8.75 7.55 -0.64
CA ILE A 265 -7.90 8.73 -0.90
C ILE A 265 -7.70 8.95 -2.41
N VAL A 266 -7.61 7.88 -3.21
CA VAL A 266 -7.42 7.95 -4.66
C VAL A 266 -8.70 8.37 -5.39
N ARG A 267 -9.86 7.78 -5.08
CA ARG A 267 -11.12 8.02 -5.81
C ARG A 267 -11.80 9.36 -5.53
N MET A 268 -11.30 10.15 -4.58
CA MET A 268 -11.82 11.50 -4.31
C MET A 268 -11.69 12.40 -5.55
N ALA A 269 -12.80 12.86 -6.12
CA ALA A 269 -12.81 13.46 -7.46
C ALA A 269 -11.89 14.69 -7.65
N ASP A 270 -11.78 15.54 -6.63
CA ASP A 270 -11.12 16.85 -6.71
C ASP A 270 -10.06 17.06 -5.63
N LYS A 271 -9.66 16.00 -4.91
CA LYS A 271 -8.70 16.02 -3.80
C LYS A 271 -8.10 14.62 -3.57
N GLY A 272 -7.29 14.46 -2.53
CA GLY A 272 -6.68 13.17 -2.21
C GLY A 272 -5.49 12.88 -3.10
N ALA A 273 -5.29 11.62 -3.48
CA ALA A 273 -4.10 11.13 -4.19
C ALA A 273 -4.39 10.84 -5.67
N ILE A 274 -3.32 10.64 -6.46
CA ILE A 274 -3.42 10.13 -7.85
C ILE A 274 -3.36 8.61 -7.90
N ALA A 275 -2.62 8.02 -6.97
CA ALA A 275 -2.47 6.58 -6.78
C ALA A 275 -2.09 6.31 -5.32
N SER A 276 -2.35 5.09 -4.85
CA SER A 276 -1.83 4.61 -3.58
C SER A 276 -1.19 3.23 -3.72
N ILE A 277 -0.22 2.94 -2.88
CA ILE A 277 0.41 1.62 -2.73
C ILE A 277 0.30 1.23 -1.25
N GLY A 278 -0.03 -0.04 -0.98
CA GLY A 278 -0.10 -0.57 0.39
C GLY A 278 -0.79 -1.93 0.45
N ASN A 279 -0.98 -2.45 1.65
CA ASN A 279 -1.33 -3.85 1.87
C ASN A 279 -2.84 -4.13 1.81
N THR A 280 -3.23 -5.20 1.11
CA THR A 280 -4.60 -5.75 1.14
C THR A 280 -4.87 -6.63 2.36
N GLY A 281 -3.81 -7.14 2.99
CA GLY A 281 -3.82 -7.99 4.18
C GLY A 281 -3.00 -7.40 5.33
N LEU A 282 -2.63 -8.25 6.28
CA LEU A 282 -1.83 -7.94 7.47
C LEU A 282 -0.38 -7.63 7.10
N GLY A 283 -0.06 -6.34 7.03
CA GLY A 283 1.31 -5.86 6.81
C GLY A 283 2.22 -6.19 8.00
N TYR A 284 3.44 -6.60 7.71
CA TYR A 284 4.45 -6.91 8.71
C TYR A 284 5.54 -5.84 8.77
N GLY A 285 6.01 -5.55 9.98
CA GLY A 285 7.20 -4.75 10.26
C GLY A 285 8.16 -5.53 11.16
N ALA A 286 9.39 -5.05 11.26
CA ALA A 286 10.41 -5.60 12.15
C ALA A 286 10.88 -4.53 13.14
N ILE A 287 11.31 -4.94 14.33
CA ILE A 287 11.66 -4.07 15.46
C ILE A 287 13.05 -4.40 15.99
N GLY A 288 13.71 -3.43 16.60
CA GLY A 288 15.05 -3.57 17.17
C GLY A 288 16.17 -3.71 16.13
N ASP A 289 17.20 -4.46 16.49
CA ASP A 289 18.39 -4.78 15.69
C ASP A 289 18.81 -6.21 16.09
N ASN A 290 18.01 -7.20 15.69
CA ASN A 290 18.15 -8.57 16.20
C ASN A 290 19.37 -9.30 15.61
N ASN A 291 19.93 -8.78 14.51
CA ASN A 291 21.11 -9.31 13.86
C ASN A 291 22.43 -8.64 14.34
N ASP A 292 22.33 -7.63 15.22
CA ASP A 292 23.43 -6.84 15.81
C ASP A 292 24.35 -6.20 14.74
N ASP A 293 23.80 -5.78 13.60
CA ASP A 293 24.56 -5.15 12.51
C ASP A 293 24.63 -3.62 12.60
N GLY A 294 23.88 -3.03 13.53
CA GLY A 294 23.82 -1.59 13.79
C GLY A 294 22.84 -0.83 12.90
N ILE A 295 22.04 -1.54 12.09
CA ILE A 295 20.96 -0.98 11.29
C ILE A 295 19.63 -1.45 11.90
N PRO A 296 18.68 -0.54 12.16
CA PRO A 296 17.36 -0.93 12.66
C PRO A 296 16.66 -1.92 11.71
N ASP A 297 16.17 -3.05 12.24
CA ASP A 297 15.54 -4.13 11.48
C ASP A 297 14.34 -3.61 10.66
N THR A 298 13.65 -2.57 11.14
CA THR A 298 12.53 -1.91 10.44
C THR A 298 12.90 -1.45 9.03
N LEU A 299 14.13 -0.97 8.82
CA LEU A 299 14.62 -0.52 7.50
C LEU A 299 15.08 -1.70 6.62
N GLN A 300 15.26 -2.87 7.22
CA GLN A 300 15.89 -4.01 6.56
C GLN A 300 14.88 -5.01 6.01
N PHE A 301 13.72 -5.19 6.66
CA PHE A 301 12.76 -6.26 6.40
C PHE A 301 11.34 -5.77 6.12
N TYR A 302 10.56 -6.62 5.42
CA TYR A 302 9.10 -6.49 5.26
C TYR A 302 8.64 -5.10 4.78
N GLY A 303 7.59 -4.56 5.40
CA GLY A 303 6.98 -3.27 5.07
C GLY A 303 7.99 -2.12 5.06
N GLY A 304 8.83 -2.00 6.09
CA GLY A 304 9.76 -0.87 6.16
C GLY A 304 10.82 -0.91 5.05
N PHE A 305 11.29 -2.09 4.65
CA PHE A 305 12.16 -2.20 3.47
C PHE A 305 11.44 -1.94 2.15
N ILE A 306 10.29 -2.57 1.90
CA ILE A 306 9.62 -2.46 0.59
C ILE A 306 9.08 -1.05 0.32
N ASP A 307 8.60 -0.37 1.37
CA ASP A 307 8.05 0.99 1.25
C ASP A 307 9.19 1.99 0.99
N GLY A 308 10.31 1.89 1.71
CA GLY A 308 11.53 2.68 1.46
C GLY A 308 12.16 2.43 0.08
N GLU A 309 12.17 1.16 -0.36
CA GLU A 309 12.72 0.74 -1.64
C GLU A 309 11.99 1.39 -2.84
N PHE A 310 10.69 1.69 -2.72
CA PHE A 310 9.98 2.47 -3.74
C PHE A 310 10.60 3.85 -3.96
N PHE A 311 10.93 4.56 -2.87
CA PHE A 311 11.55 5.87 -2.93
C PHE A 311 12.98 5.79 -3.44
N ARG A 312 13.75 4.77 -3.02
CA ARG A 312 15.10 4.52 -3.55
C ARG A 312 15.08 4.28 -5.06
N VAL A 313 14.20 3.40 -5.54
CA VAL A 313 14.06 3.09 -6.98
C VAL A 313 13.68 4.33 -7.79
N TYR A 314 12.77 5.17 -7.26
CA TYR A 314 12.44 6.44 -7.91
C TYR A 314 13.65 7.39 -7.97
N ALA A 315 14.33 7.58 -6.83
CA ALA A 315 15.39 8.58 -6.68
C ALA A 315 16.70 8.18 -7.36
N GLU A 316 17.20 6.97 -7.08
CA GLU A 316 18.52 6.52 -7.50
C GLU A 316 18.52 5.87 -8.88
N GLU A 317 17.47 5.12 -9.24
CA GLU A 317 17.36 4.47 -10.56
C GLU A 317 16.65 5.35 -11.59
N GLY A 318 16.03 6.45 -11.16
CA GLY A 318 15.34 7.40 -12.04
C GLY A 318 14.09 6.83 -12.71
N LYS A 319 13.48 5.79 -12.13
CA LYS A 319 12.24 5.21 -12.65
C LYS A 319 11.07 6.08 -12.23
N ASP A 320 10.44 6.69 -13.23
CA ASP A 320 9.39 7.70 -13.05
C ASP A 320 8.08 7.34 -13.78
N ILE A 321 7.94 6.09 -14.24
CA ILE A 321 6.64 5.51 -14.60
C ILE A 321 6.17 4.65 -13.42
N LEU A 322 4.98 4.94 -12.90
CA LEU A 322 4.53 4.40 -11.61
C LEU A 322 4.56 2.87 -11.53
N GLY A 323 4.08 2.18 -12.56
CA GLY A 323 4.12 0.73 -12.62
C GLY A 323 5.53 0.17 -12.77
N GLU A 324 6.45 0.90 -13.42
CA GLU A 324 7.86 0.49 -13.55
C GLU A 324 8.59 0.62 -12.22
N THR A 325 8.38 1.72 -11.48
CA THR A 325 8.89 1.92 -10.12
C THR A 325 8.38 0.81 -9.20
N TYR A 326 7.05 0.64 -9.13
CA TYR A 326 6.39 -0.40 -8.33
C TYR A 326 6.87 -1.83 -8.66
N GLY A 327 6.91 -2.20 -9.94
CA GLY A 327 7.35 -3.54 -10.35
C GLY A 327 8.84 -3.79 -10.11
N THR A 328 9.68 -2.76 -10.20
CA THR A 328 11.10 -2.85 -9.84
C THR A 328 11.26 -3.03 -8.34
N THR A 329 10.51 -2.29 -7.52
CA THR A 329 10.50 -2.47 -6.06
C THR A 329 10.15 -3.90 -5.66
N LEU A 330 9.07 -4.47 -6.24
CA LEU A 330 8.73 -5.88 -6.03
C LEU A 330 9.87 -6.81 -6.43
N THR A 331 10.48 -6.60 -7.61
CA THR A 331 11.60 -7.41 -8.08
C THR A 331 12.78 -7.36 -7.11
N ASN A 332 13.12 -6.17 -6.61
CA ASN A 332 14.22 -5.98 -5.67
C ASN A 332 13.92 -6.65 -4.32
N TYR A 333 12.67 -6.58 -3.84
CA TYR A 333 12.23 -7.32 -2.66
C TYR A 333 12.40 -8.83 -2.85
N ILE A 334 11.82 -9.40 -3.92
CA ILE A 334 11.86 -10.85 -4.21
C ILE A 334 13.31 -11.35 -4.36
N MET A 335 14.20 -10.54 -4.95
CA MET A 335 15.61 -10.88 -5.09
C MET A 335 16.36 -10.89 -3.75
N LYS A 336 16.01 -9.97 -2.84
CA LYS A 336 16.63 -9.88 -1.50
C LYS A 336 16.05 -10.91 -0.55
N PHE A 337 14.75 -11.16 -0.65
CA PHE A 337 13.95 -12.04 0.21
C PHE A 337 13.18 -13.03 -0.67
N PRO A 338 13.78 -14.19 -1.00
CA PRO A 338 13.13 -15.20 -1.83
C PRO A 338 11.79 -15.63 -1.20
N PRO A 339 10.63 -15.31 -1.82
CA PRO A 339 9.33 -15.49 -1.19
C PRO A 339 9.01 -16.95 -0.88
N MET A 340 9.63 -17.89 -1.59
CA MET A 340 9.48 -19.31 -1.31
C MET A 340 10.34 -19.82 -0.13
N GLU A 341 11.02 -18.96 0.62
CA GLU A 341 11.75 -19.35 1.83
C GLU A 341 10.98 -19.02 3.11
N ASP A 342 10.16 -17.97 3.09
CA ASP A 342 9.41 -17.48 4.26
C ASP A 342 7.97 -17.05 3.90
N GLN A 343 7.00 -17.35 4.78
CA GLN A 343 5.58 -17.05 4.53
C GLN A 343 5.27 -15.55 4.61
N ILE A 344 5.97 -14.81 5.45
CA ILE A 344 5.78 -13.37 5.63
C ILE A 344 6.35 -12.63 4.40
N ASP A 345 7.47 -13.09 3.85
CA ASP A 345 8.01 -12.54 2.60
C ASP A 345 7.09 -12.79 1.40
N ALA A 346 6.56 -14.01 1.25
CA ALA A 346 5.52 -14.29 0.26
C ALA A 346 4.29 -13.41 0.43
N LYS A 347 3.81 -13.26 1.66
CA LYS A 347 2.68 -12.41 1.97
C LYS A 347 2.93 -10.95 1.61
N THR A 348 4.09 -10.41 1.96
CA THR A 348 4.49 -9.03 1.68
C THR A 348 4.40 -8.73 0.18
N VAL A 349 4.88 -9.66 -0.65
CA VAL A 349 4.83 -9.54 -2.12
C VAL A 349 3.40 -9.71 -2.67
N GLU A 350 2.62 -10.64 -2.13
CA GLU A 350 1.26 -10.94 -2.61
C GLU A 350 0.25 -9.82 -2.28
N GLU A 351 0.39 -9.14 -1.15
CA GLU A 351 -0.61 -8.20 -0.64
C GLU A 351 -0.33 -6.72 -0.98
N TRP A 352 0.89 -6.38 -1.36
CA TRP A 352 1.32 -5.01 -1.63
C TRP A 352 0.84 -4.56 -3.02
N VAL A 353 -0.30 -3.85 -3.09
CA VAL A 353 -0.99 -3.54 -4.34
C VAL A 353 -0.87 -2.08 -4.77
N LEU A 354 -0.77 -1.85 -6.09
CA LEU A 354 -0.90 -0.53 -6.69
C LEU A 354 -2.36 -0.22 -7.06
N LEU A 355 -2.97 0.72 -6.32
CA LEU A 355 -4.27 1.32 -6.64
C LEU A 355 -4.08 2.61 -7.43
N GLY A 356 -3.93 2.50 -8.74
CA GLY A 356 -3.68 3.62 -9.64
C GLY A 356 -3.46 3.17 -11.09
N ASP A 357 -3.14 4.12 -11.96
CA ASP A 357 -2.74 3.84 -13.34
C ASP A 357 -1.26 3.41 -13.38
N PRO A 358 -0.93 2.16 -13.76
CA PRO A 358 0.46 1.70 -13.81
C PRO A 358 1.29 2.35 -14.92
N SER A 359 0.66 3.04 -15.88
CA SER A 359 1.35 3.79 -16.93
C SER A 359 1.57 5.26 -16.60
N LEU A 360 1.11 5.71 -15.43
CA LEU A 360 1.21 7.10 -14.98
C LEU A 360 2.68 7.57 -14.96
N LYS A 361 2.95 8.70 -15.61
CA LYS A 361 4.22 9.41 -15.44
C LYS A 361 4.21 10.17 -14.12
N ILE A 362 5.00 9.71 -13.15
CA ILE A 362 5.21 10.39 -11.87
C ILE A 362 5.77 11.80 -12.16
N GLY A 363 5.08 12.84 -11.69
CA GLY A 363 5.43 14.24 -11.98
C GLY A 363 4.89 14.79 -13.30
N GLY A 364 4.21 13.98 -14.11
CA GLY A 364 3.59 14.39 -15.38
C GLY A 364 4.58 14.61 -16.54
N TYR A 365 4.05 14.84 -17.73
CA TYR A 365 4.84 15.02 -18.95
C TYR A 365 5.15 16.51 -19.22
N PRO A 366 6.33 16.83 -19.75
CA PRO A 366 6.60 18.16 -20.29
C PRO A 366 5.60 18.47 -21.42
N SER A 367 5.06 19.69 -21.40
CA SER A 367 4.10 20.17 -22.41
C SER A 367 4.75 20.74 -23.67
#